data_AF-V9IGZ0-F1
#
_entry.id   AF-V9IGZ0-F1
#
_cell.length_a   1.000
_cell.length_b   1.000
_cell.length_c   1.000
_cell.angle_alpha   90.00
_cell.angle_beta   90.00
_cell.angle_gamma   90.00
#
_symmetry.space_group_name_H-M   'P 1'
#
loop_
_entity.id
_entity.type
_entity.pdbx_description
1 polymer ?
#
loop_
_entity_poly.entity_id
_entity_poly.type
_entity_poly.pdbx_seq_one_letter_code
_entity_poly.pdbx_strand_id
1 'polypeptide(L)'
;MDNSKDLLTKVALVERNIKPQGILLNDPESVAKTCQQDLITLATEIEKADNFIKANACSKLQIIVEQIKALKKQAENILTEADWNMKLHHVSCNFVKHPGHVYHLYQRETGQLYFSMISPEVSQL
;
A
#
# COMPACT_ATOMS: atom_id res chain seq x y z
N MET A 1 -11.81 -25.96 -59.45
CA MET A 1 -10.35 -25.76 -59.44
C MET A 1 -10.03 -25.02 -58.15
N ASP A 2 -9.25 -25.48 -57.20
CA ASP A 2 -8.52 -26.73 -57.02
C ASP A 2 -8.25 -26.76 -55.50
N ASN A 3 -8.78 -27.75 -54.80
CA ASN A 3 -8.03 -28.74 -54.05
C ASN A 3 -7.03 -28.16 -53.00
N SER A 4 -7.47 -28.04 -51.76
CA SER A 4 -6.58 -28.01 -50.58
C SER A 4 -7.24 -28.72 -49.38
N LYS A 5 -7.95 -29.81 -49.67
CA LYS A 5 -8.40 -30.80 -48.67
C LYS A 5 -7.43 -31.98 -48.69
N ASP A 6 -6.22 -31.75 -48.20
CA ASP A 6 -5.26 -32.78 -47.78
C ASP A 6 -4.05 -31.98 -47.27
N LEU A 7 -3.69 -32.02 -46.00
CA LEU A 7 -3.08 -33.17 -45.35
C LEU A 7 -3.43 -33.17 -43.86
N LEU A 8 -4.65 -33.58 -43.51
CA LEU A 8 -4.91 -34.03 -42.14
C LEU A 8 -4.53 -35.51 -42.10
N THR A 9 -3.23 -35.78 -41.94
CA THR A 9 -2.71 -37.14 -41.79
C THR A 9 -3.49 -37.82 -40.67
N LYS A 10 -4.43 -38.69 -41.05
CA LYS A 10 -5.24 -39.50 -40.14
C LYS A 10 -4.34 -40.60 -39.58
N VAL A 11 -3.40 -40.22 -38.73
CA VAL A 11 -2.54 -41.15 -38.01
C VAL A 11 -3.46 -41.98 -37.13
N ALA A 12 -3.55 -43.28 -37.40
CA ALA A 12 -4.28 -44.22 -36.56
C ALA A 12 -3.54 -44.34 -35.22
N LEU A 13 -3.97 -43.57 -34.23
CA LEU A 13 -3.42 -43.63 -32.88
C LEU A 13 -3.98 -44.85 -32.15
N VAL A 14 -3.11 -45.63 -31.54
CA VAL A 14 -3.50 -46.72 -30.63
C VAL A 14 -4.18 -46.10 -29.41
N GLU A 15 -5.23 -46.77 -28.93
CA GLU A 15 -5.96 -46.37 -27.74
C GLU A 15 -5.06 -46.33 -26.49
N ARG A 16 -5.46 -45.50 -25.53
CA ARG A 16 -4.68 -45.24 -24.31
C ARG A 16 -4.73 -46.47 -23.40
N ASN A 17 -3.59 -46.99 -22.97
CA ASN A 17 -3.52 -48.12 -22.04
C ASN A 17 -3.04 -47.65 -20.65
N ILE A 18 -3.96 -47.63 -19.69
CA ILE A 18 -3.70 -47.19 -18.30
C ILE A 18 -3.07 -48.33 -17.44
N LYS A 19 -3.06 -49.55 -17.97
CA LYS A 19 -2.60 -50.76 -17.28
C LYS A 19 -1.70 -51.63 -18.18
N PRO A 20 -0.52 -51.13 -18.61
CA PRO A 20 0.39 -51.92 -19.43
C PRO A 20 0.80 -53.21 -18.69
N GLN A 21 0.69 -54.36 -19.37
CA GLN A 21 1.02 -55.69 -18.82
C GLN A 21 0.28 -56.05 -17.51
N GLY A 22 -0.84 -55.41 -17.21
CA GLY A 22 -1.57 -55.67 -15.97
C GLY A 22 -1.08 -54.88 -14.75
N ILE A 23 -0.15 -53.94 -14.92
CA ILE A 23 0.35 -53.06 -13.85
C ILE A 23 -0.25 -51.67 -14.03
N LEU A 24 -0.86 -51.13 -12.98
CA LEU A 24 -1.54 -49.83 -13.01
C LEU A 24 -0.49 -48.70 -12.96
N LEU A 25 -0.63 -47.70 -13.82
CA LEU A 25 0.21 -46.49 -13.75
C LEU A 25 -0.02 -45.76 -12.42
N ASN A 26 1.05 -45.31 -11.77
CA ASN A 26 0.95 -44.54 -10.53
C ASN A 26 0.21 -43.21 -10.71
N ASP A 27 0.42 -42.54 -11.85
CA ASP A 27 -0.27 -41.30 -12.22
C ASP A 27 -0.55 -41.32 -13.74
N PRO A 28 -1.72 -41.84 -14.16
CA PRO A 28 -2.11 -41.93 -15.56
C PRO A 28 -2.24 -40.57 -16.26
N GLU A 29 -2.69 -39.54 -15.53
CA GLU A 29 -2.87 -38.18 -16.04
C GLU A 29 -1.54 -37.52 -16.39
N SER A 30 -0.47 -37.71 -15.60
CA SER A 30 0.83 -37.09 -15.88
C SER A 30 1.49 -37.56 -17.18
N VAL A 31 1.16 -38.78 -17.63
CA VAL A 31 1.70 -39.41 -18.85
C VAL A 31 0.72 -39.28 -20.03
N ALA A 32 -0.45 -38.67 -19.80
CA ALA A 32 -1.42 -38.40 -20.86
C ALA A 32 -0.85 -37.38 -21.86
N LYS A 33 -1.29 -37.47 -23.12
CA LYS A 33 -0.95 -36.45 -24.11
C LYS A 33 -1.56 -35.12 -23.67
N THR A 34 -0.71 -34.11 -23.50
CA THR A 34 -1.14 -32.74 -23.28
C THR A 34 -2.02 -32.28 -24.44
N CYS A 35 -3.19 -31.74 -24.12
CA CYS A 35 -4.11 -31.21 -25.11
C CYS A 35 -4.04 -29.68 -25.16
N GLN A 36 -4.60 -29.09 -26.23
CA GLN A 36 -4.59 -27.64 -26.42
C GLN A 36 -5.23 -26.89 -25.23
N GLN A 37 -6.25 -27.47 -24.59
CA GLN A 37 -6.91 -26.89 -23.42
C GLN A 37 -5.99 -26.80 -22.20
N ASP A 38 -5.07 -27.74 -22.00
CA ASP A 38 -4.10 -27.70 -20.89
C ASP A 38 -3.13 -26.53 -21.05
N LEU A 39 -2.70 -26.28 -22.29
CA LEU A 39 -1.85 -25.13 -22.65
C LEU A 39 -2.55 -23.80 -22.39
N ILE A 40 -3.82 -23.69 -22.78
CA ILE A 40 -4.64 -22.48 -22.54
C ILE A 40 -4.82 -22.29 -21.03
N THR A 41 -5.15 -23.35 -20.29
CA THR A 41 -5.33 -23.30 -18.83
C THR A 41 -4.05 -22.82 -18.16
N LEU A 42 -2.89 -23.37 -18.52
CA LEU A 42 -1.60 -22.93 -18.01
C LEU A 42 -1.34 -21.45 -18.30
N ALA A 43 -1.60 -20.99 -19.53
CA ALA A 43 -1.44 -19.57 -19.87
C ALA A 43 -2.35 -18.66 -19.03
N THR A 44 -3.60 -19.06 -18.77
CA THR A 44 -4.51 -18.29 -17.92
C THR A 44 -4.06 -18.24 -16.46
N GLU A 45 -3.49 -19.32 -15.93
CA GLU A 45 -2.96 -19.33 -14.56
C GLU A 45 -1.69 -18.47 -14.42
N ILE A 46 -0.82 -18.47 -15.43
CA ILE A 46 0.34 -17.56 -15.48
C ILE A 46 -0.12 -16.10 -15.47
N GLU A 47 -1.10 -15.75 -16.31
CA GLU A 47 -1.64 -14.39 -16.37
C GLU A 47 -2.25 -13.97 -15.02
N LYS A 48 -3.02 -14.86 -14.37
CA LYS A 48 -3.55 -14.60 -13.02
C LYS A 48 -2.44 -14.38 -12.00
N ALA A 49 -1.42 -15.23 -11.99
CA ALA A 49 -0.29 -15.11 -11.08
C ALA A 49 0.43 -13.76 -11.24
N ASP A 50 0.67 -13.33 -12.48
CA ASP A 50 1.26 -12.02 -12.78
C ASP A 50 0.39 -10.86 -12.27
N ASN A 51 -0.93 -10.96 -12.45
CA ASN A 51 -1.87 -9.96 -11.94
C ASN A 51 -1.85 -9.89 -10.40
N PHE A 52 -1.79 -11.04 -9.72
CA PHE A 52 -1.65 -11.08 -8.27
C PHE A 52 -0.33 -10.49 -7.77
N ILE A 53 0.78 -10.77 -8.45
CA ILE A 53 2.10 -10.20 -8.10
C ILE A 53 2.06 -8.68 -8.22
N LYS A 54 1.51 -8.16 -9.32
CA LYS A 54 1.35 -6.71 -9.53
C LYS A 54 0.46 -6.08 -8.46
N ALA A 55 -0.72 -6.64 -8.20
CA ALA A 55 -1.64 -6.12 -7.20
C ALA A 55 -1.04 -6.13 -5.79
N ASN A 56 -0.32 -7.18 -5.43
CA ASN A 56 0.36 -7.31 -4.15
C ASN A 56 1.50 -6.28 -4.01
N ALA A 57 2.32 -6.12 -5.05
CA ALA A 57 3.38 -5.11 -5.06
C ALA A 57 2.80 -3.69 -4.92
N CYS A 58 1.76 -3.35 -5.68
CA CYS A 58 1.06 -2.06 -5.56
C CYS A 58 0.52 -1.83 -4.15
N SER A 59 -0.14 -2.83 -3.55
CA SER A 59 -0.67 -2.74 -2.19
C SER A 59 0.42 -2.48 -1.16
N LYS A 60 1.57 -3.18 -1.26
CA LYS A 60 2.72 -2.97 -0.37
C LYS A 60 3.34 -1.58 -0.55
N LEU A 61 3.50 -1.12 -1.78
CA LEU A 61 3.99 0.23 -2.08
C LEU A 61 3.04 1.30 -1.54
N GLN A 62 1.73 1.09 -1.60
CA GLN A 62 0.75 2.01 -1.05
C GLN A 62 0.92 2.20 0.47
N ILE A 63 1.20 1.12 1.21
CA ILE A 63 1.49 1.20 2.65
C ILE A 63 2.74 2.05 2.90
N ILE A 64 3.81 1.83 2.12
CA ILE A 64 5.06 2.61 2.25
C ILE A 64 4.80 4.10 1.98
N VAL A 65 4.01 4.42 0.96
CA VAL A 65 3.63 5.81 0.66
C VAL A 65 2.91 6.45 1.84
N GLU A 66 1.98 5.75 2.47
CA GLU A 66 1.25 6.27 3.62
C GLU A 66 2.17 6.49 4.83
N GLN A 67 3.10 5.56 5.07
CA GLN A 67 4.11 5.71 6.12
C GLN A 67 5.01 6.94 5.88
N ILE A 68 5.46 7.17 4.64
CA ILE A 68 6.27 8.35 4.29
C ILE A 68 5.48 9.65 4.53
N LYS A 69 4.20 9.68 4.14
CA LYS A 69 3.33 10.84 4.40
C LYS A 69 3.18 11.12 5.89
N ALA A 70 2.96 10.07 6.69
CA ALA A 70 2.86 10.20 8.14
C ALA A 70 4.16 10.73 8.75
N LEU A 71 5.32 10.23 8.32
CA LEU A 71 6.62 10.72 8.76
C LEU A 71 6.86 12.18 8.37
N LYS A 72 6.50 12.56 7.14
CA LYS A 72 6.58 13.96 6.68
C LYS A 72 5.75 14.89 7.57
N LYS A 73 4.49 14.51 7.84
CA LYS A 73 3.60 15.30 8.70
C LYS A 73 4.15 15.43 10.13
N GLN A 74 4.74 14.37 10.67
CA GLN A 74 5.40 14.41 11.97
C GLN A 74 6.57 15.41 11.97
N ALA A 75 7.41 15.40 10.93
CA ALA A 75 8.51 16.34 10.82
C ALA A 75 8.02 17.80 10.73
N GLU A 76 6.95 18.07 9.96
CA GLU A 76 6.33 19.39 9.87
C GLU A 76 5.77 19.87 11.22
N ASN A 77 5.13 18.97 11.99
CA ASN A 77 4.65 19.28 13.33
C ASN A 77 5.80 19.62 14.28
N ILE A 78 6.87 18.82 14.28
CA ILE A 78 8.06 19.06 15.12
C ILE A 78 8.67 20.43 14.81
N LEU A 79 8.80 20.78 13.53
CA LEU A 79 9.35 22.07 13.12
C LEU A 79 8.46 23.23 13.58
N THR A 80 7.14 23.10 13.43
CA THR A 80 6.18 24.12 13.84
C THR A 80 6.19 24.29 15.36
N GLU A 81 6.23 23.20 16.11
CA GLU A 81 6.33 23.21 17.57
C GLU A 81 7.64 23.86 18.02
N ALA A 82 8.77 23.51 17.40
CA ALA A 82 10.06 24.10 17.71
C ALA A 82 10.10 25.62 17.44
N ASP A 83 9.55 26.08 16.31
CA ASP A 83 9.42 27.51 16.00
C ASP A 83 8.53 28.24 17.01
N TRP A 84 7.39 27.63 17.37
CA TRP A 84 6.49 28.20 18.38
C TRP A 84 7.14 28.26 19.76
N ASN A 85 7.80 27.20 20.19
CA ASN A 85 8.53 27.15 21.45
C ASN A 85 9.62 28.22 21.49
N MET A 86 10.41 28.35 20.43
CA MET A 86 11.42 29.40 20.29
C MET A 86 10.80 30.79 20.45
N LYS A 87 9.69 31.07 19.73
CA LYS A 87 8.96 32.34 19.86
C LYS A 87 8.51 32.58 21.29
N LEU A 88 7.85 31.61 21.92
CA LEU A 88 7.36 31.69 23.30
C LEU A 88 8.47 31.93 24.32
N HIS A 89 9.67 31.36 24.11
CA HIS A 89 10.83 31.61 24.98
C HIS A 89 11.30 33.07 24.93
N HIS A 90 11.14 33.75 23.80
CA HIS A 90 11.54 35.15 23.61
C HIS A 90 10.44 36.17 23.97
N VAL A 91 9.22 35.73 24.23
CA VAL A 91 8.10 36.61 24.62
C VAL A 91 8.35 37.27 25.98
N SER A 92 8.07 38.57 26.06
CA SER A 92 8.19 39.34 27.31
C SER A 92 7.24 38.83 28.40
N CYS A 93 7.75 38.73 29.62
CA CYS A 93 7.01 38.28 30.80
C CYS A 93 7.31 39.21 31.97
N ASN A 94 6.29 39.88 32.53
CA ASN A 94 6.44 40.83 33.64
C ASN A 94 6.23 40.16 35.02
N PHE A 95 6.23 38.83 35.08
CA PHE A 95 6.01 38.04 36.28
C PHE A 95 6.88 36.79 36.30
N VAL A 96 7.01 36.17 37.47
CA VAL A 96 7.74 34.89 37.63
C VAL A 96 6.82 33.73 37.24
N LYS A 97 7.28 32.88 36.32
CA LYS A 97 6.57 31.68 35.90
C LYS A 97 6.68 30.61 37.00
N HIS A 98 5.55 30.08 37.43
CA HIS A 98 5.42 29.02 38.41
C HIS A 98 4.95 27.75 37.68
N PRO A 99 5.60 26.60 37.91
CA PRO A 99 5.17 25.33 37.32
C PRO A 99 3.70 25.01 37.64
N GLY A 100 2.97 24.42 36.69
CA GLY A 100 1.57 24.02 36.86
C GLY A 100 0.54 25.14 36.60
N HIS A 101 0.97 26.37 36.37
CA HIS A 101 0.07 27.47 36.01
C HIS A 101 -0.08 27.62 34.49
N VAL A 102 -1.29 27.96 34.06
CA VAL A 102 -1.60 28.31 32.67
C VAL A 102 -1.36 29.81 32.48
N TYR A 103 -0.62 30.17 31.44
CA TYR A 103 -0.36 31.55 31.04
C TYR A 103 -0.93 31.80 29.66
N HIS A 104 -1.57 32.96 29.49
CA HIS A 104 -2.20 33.36 28.24
C HIS A 104 -1.27 34.28 27.46
N LEU A 105 -1.18 34.05 26.14
CA LEU A 105 -0.39 34.88 25.22
C LEU A 105 -1.30 35.90 24.56
N TYR A 106 -0.93 37.17 24.63
CA TYR A 106 -1.64 38.28 23.98
C TYR A 106 -0.71 39.03 23.03
N GLN A 107 -1.31 39.71 22.06
CA GLN A 107 -0.63 40.63 21.15
C GLN A 107 -1.18 42.04 21.37
N ARG A 108 -0.30 43.01 21.57
CA ARG A 108 -0.67 44.43 21.62
C ARG A 108 -0.93 44.97 20.22
N GLU A 109 -1.60 46.12 20.12
CA GLU A 109 -1.77 46.85 18.86
C GLU A 109 -0.44 47.19 18.18
N THR A 110 0.64 47.35 18.96
CA THR A 110 2.01 47.56 18.48
C THR A 110 2.65 46.31 17.87
N GLY A 111 1.96 45.16 17.90
CA GLY A 111 2.44 43.86 17.42
C GLY A 111 3.26 43.06 18.44
N GLN A 112 3.59 43.64 19.61
CA GLN A 112 4.38 42.97 20.64
C GLN A 112 3.57 41.88 21.35
N LEU A 113 4.17 40.68 21.44
CA LEU A 113 3.63 39.55 22.21
C LEU A 113 4.03 39.65 23.69
N TYR A 114 3.11 39.32 24.59
CA TYR A 114 3.38 39.26 26.03
C TYR A 114 2.52 38.20 26.73
N PHE A 115 3.05 37.67 27.84
CA PHE A 115 2.29 36.75 28.70
C PHE A 115 1.43 37.50 29.72
N SER A 116 0.29 36.90 30.08
CA SER A 116 -0.61 37.34 31.15
C SER A 116 -1.09 36.14 31.98
N MET A 117 -1.32 36.36 33.27
CA MET A 117 -1.98 35.40 34.16
C MET A 117 -3.51 35.43 34.03
N ILE A 118 -4.06 36.49 33.44
CA ILE A 118 -5.50 36.70 33.31
C ILE A 118 -5.95 36.03 32.02
N SER A 119 -6.89 35.10 32.12
CA SER A 119 -7.57 34.49 30.98
C SER A 119 -8.45 35.51 30.27
N PRO A 120 -8.70 35.38 28.96
CA PRO A 120 -9.71 36.20 28.31
C PRO A 120 -11.05 35.90 28.98
N GLU A 121 -11.70 36.92 29.57
CA GLU A 121 -13.11 36.77 29.92
C GLU A 121 -13.86 36.49 28.63
N VAL A 122 -14.49 35.32 28.55
CA VAL A 122 -15.43 35.03 27.48
C VAL A 122 -16.65 35.91 27.78
N SER A 123 -16.68 37.12 27.22
CA SER A 123 -17.92 37.88 27.17
C SER A 123 -18.91 37.04 26.38
N GLN A 124 -19.79 36.34 27.10
CA GLN A 124 -20.95 35.70 26.52
C GLN A 124 -21.81 36.81 25.92
N LEU A 125 -21.80 36.90 24.59
CA LEU A 125 -22.79 37.61 23.79
C LEU A 125 -23.85 36.60 23.35
#